data_AF-A0A2V8MIQ3-F1
#
_entry.id   AF-A0A2V8MIQ3-F1
#
_cell.length_a   1.000
_cell.length_b   1.000
_cell.length_c   1.000
_cell.angle_alpha   90.00
_cell.angle_beta   90.00
_cell.angle_gamma   90.00
#
_symmetry.space_group_name_H-M   'P 1'
#
loop_
_entity.id
_entity.type
_entity.pdbx_description
1 polymer ?
#
loop_
_entity_poly.entity_id
_entity_poly.type
_entity_poly.pdbx_seq_one_letter_code
_entity_poly.pdbx_strand_id
1 'polypeptide(L)' 'GVDYFALSFVRSGADCTEAKKLIESAGSRAPLIAKIEKAEAIDHLDEIIAAADGVMVARGDLGVETGV' A
#
# COMPACT_ATOMS: atom_id res chain seq x y z
N GLY A 1 2.42 14.63 -14.71
CA GLY A 1 2.26 13.33 -14.03
C GLY A 1 1.60 13.56 -12.69
N VAL A 2 1.40 12.50 -11.92
CA VAL A 2 1.07 12.60 -10.49
C VAL A 2 2.37 12.48 -9.67
N ASP A 3 2.37 13.03 -8.45
CA ASP A 3 3.53 12.95 -7.56
C ASP A 3 3.61 11.61 -6.82
N TYR A 4 2.46 10.99 -6.51
CA TYR A 4 2.36 9.73 -5.77
C TYR A 4 1.15 8.93 -6.25
N PHE A 5 1.23 7.60 -6.11
CA PHE A 5 0.09 6.70 -6.17
C PHE A 5 -0.22 6.15 -4.78
N ALA A 6 -1.47 6.23 -4.34
CA ALA A 6 -1.91 5.60 -3.09
C ALA A 6 -2.71 4.33 -3.39
N LEU A 7 -2.26 3.19 -2.88
CA LEU A 7 -2.93 1.89 -3.05
C LEU A 7 -3.77 1.58 -1.82
N SER A 8 -5.09 1.52 -1.99
CA SER A 8 -6.04 1.18 -0.92
C SER A 8 -6.12 -0.33 -0.69
N PHE A 9 -6.47 -0.71 0.53
CA PHE A 9 -6.74 -2.08 0.97
C PHE A 9 -5.61 -3.07 0.67
N VAL A 10 -4.36 -2.62 0.85
CA VAL A 10 -3.18 -3.49 0.73
C VAL A 10 -3.27 -4.60 1.77
N ARG A 11 -2.98 -5.83 1.34
CA ARG A 11 -2.96 -7.02 2.18
C ARG A 11 -1.58 -7.64 2.30
N SER A 12 -0.76 -7.49 1.25
CA SER A 12 0.57 -8.10 1.18
C SER A 12 1.55 -7.26 0.34
N GLY A 13 2.85 -7.61 0.42
CA GLY A 13 3.88 -7.03 -0.46
C GLY A 13 3.65 -7.35 -1.95
N ALA A 14 2.92 -8.42 -2.27
CA ALA A 14 2.59 -8.78 -3.65
C ALA A 14 1.67 -7.74 -4.30
N ASP A 15 0.70 -7.19 -3.55
CA ASP A 15 -0.18 -6.13 -4.04
C ASP A 15 0.62 -4.89 -4.47
N CYS A 16 1.61 -4.52 -3.65
CA CYS A 16 2.49 -3.38 -3.91
C CYS A 16 3.38 -3.64 -5.13
N THR A 17 3.94 -4.84 -5.23
CA THR A 17 4.79 -5.25 -6.34
C THR A 17 4.03 -5.20 -7.67
N GLU A 18 2.78 -5.68 -7.68
CA GLU A 18 1.95 -5.67 -8.88
C GLU A 18 1.56 -4.24 -9.28
N ALA A 19 1.16 -3.41 -8.31
CA ALA A 19 0.87 -2.00 -8.57
C ALA A 19 2.08 -1.25 -9.15
N LYS A 20 3.30 -1.48 -8.63
CA LYS A 20 4.53 -0.88 -9.16
C LYS A 20 4.79 -1.29 -10.61
N LYS A 21 4.61 -2.57 -10.96
CA LYS A 21 4.74 -3.03 -12.35
C LYS A 21 3.77 -2.31 -13.28
N LEU A 22 2.52 -2.12 -12.86
CA LEU A 22 1.51 -1.39 -13.63
C LEU A 22 1.91 0.08 -13.83
N ILE A 23 2.36 0.75 -12.77
CA ILE A 23 2.83 2.14 -12.80
C ILE A 23 4.02 2.29 -13.77
N GLU A 24 5.00 1.40 -13.67
CA GLU A 24 6.17 1.38 -14.55
C GLU A 24 5.80 1.10 -16.01
N SER A 25 4.89 0.14 -16.25
CA SER A 25 4.39 -0.18 -17.59
C SER A 25 3.64 0.98 -18.26
N ALA A 26 3.03 1.86 -17.44
CA ALA A 26 2.40 3.10 -17.89
C ALA A 26 3.41 4.24 -18.11
N GLY A 27 4.71 3.98 -17.98
CA GLY A 27 5.78 4.97 -18.17
C GLY A 27 5.94 5.95 -17.01
N SER A 28 5.33 5.67 -15.86
CA SER A 28 5.45 6.50 -14.67
C SER A 28 6.50 5.95 -13.71
N ARG A 29 7.14 6.85 -12.96
CA ARG A 29 8.06 6.56 -11.86
C ARG A 29 7.58 7.16 -10.54
N ALA A 30 6.33 7.59 -10.48
CA ALA A 30 5.79 8.17 -9.27
C ALA A 30 5.76 7.09 -8.15
N PRO A 31 6.25 7.42 -6.94
CA PRO A 31 6.30 6.48 -5.82
C PRO A 31 4.92 5.95 -5.41
N LEU A 32 4.91 4.69 -4.96
CA LEU A 32 3.74 3.99 -4.42
C LEU A 32 3.69 4.12 -2.89
N ILE A 33 2.56 4.64 -2.40
CA ILE A 33 2.20 4.71 -0.98
C ILE A 33 1.17 3.62 -0.68
N ALA A 34 1.54 2.61 0.11
CA ALA A 34 0.64 1.57 0.56
C ALA A 34 -0.25 2.09 1.71
N LYS A 35 -1.57 1.92 1.60
CA LYS A 35 -2.50 2.27 2.68
C LYS A 35 -2.76 1.06 3.57
N ILE A 36 -2.41 1.21 4.85
CA ILE A 36 -2.65 0.21 5.89
C ILE A 36 -4.06 0.43 6.45
N GLU A 37 -4.99 -0.41 5.97
CA GLU A 37 -6.43 -0.33 6.24
C GLU A 37 -7.00 -1.64 6.77
N LYS A 38 -6.35 -2.78 6.47
CA LYS A 38 -6.81 -4.12 6.84
C LYS A 38 -6.00 -4.68 7.99
N ALA A 39 -6.64 -5.43 8.88
CA ALA A 39 -5.95 -6.11 9.98
C ALA A 39 -4.85 -7.06 9.46
N GLU A 40 -5.12 -7.81 8.40
CA GLU A 40 -4.14 -8.72 7.75
C GLU A 40 -2.90 -7.99 7.21
N ALA A 41 -3.01 -6.69 6.88
CA ALA A 41 -1.87 -5.90 6.43
C ALA A 41 -0.83 -5.68 7.56
N ILE A 42 -1.26 -5.79 8.82
CA ILE A 42 -0.36 -5.69 9.98
C ILE A 42 0.51 -6.95 10.05
N ASP A 43 -0.05 -8.13 9.77
CA ASP A 43 0.67 -9.40 9.79
C ASP A 43 1.75 -9.48 8.69
N HIS A 44 1.53 -8.79 7.57
CA HIS A 44 2.45 -8.72 6.42
C HIS A 44 3.20 -7.38 6.30
N LEU A 45 3.27 -6.60 7.38
CA LEU A 45 3.74 -5.22 7.33
C LEU A 45 5.18 -5.10 6.81
N ASP A 46 6.07 -5.99 7.22
CA ASP A 46 7.48 -5.99 6.77
C ASP A 46 7.60 -6.17 5.25
N GLU A 47 6.81 -7.09 4.69
CA GLU A 47 6.77 -7.33 3.24
C GLU A 47 6.21 -6.13 2.47
N ILE A 48 5.18 -5.48 3.03
CA ILE A 48 4.56 -4.28 2.46
C ILE A 48 5.55 -3.12 2.46
N ILE A 49 6.25 -2.88 3.58
CA ILE A 49 7.26 -1.82 3.68
C ILE A 49 8.42 -2.07 2.72
N ALA A 50 8.85 -3.32 2.56
CA ALA A 50 9.92 -3.67 1.62
C ALA A 50 9.53 -3.44 0.15
N ALA A 51 8.25 -3.61 -0.19
CA ALA A 51 7.76 -3.49 -1.57
C ALA A 51 7.31 -2.06 -1.95
N ALA A 52 6.81 -1.28 -0.99
CA ALA A 52 6.30 0.07 -1.21
C ALA A 52 7.40 1.15 -1.09
N ASP A 53 7.12 2.34 -1.62
CA ASP A 53 8.03 3.50 -1.48
C ASP A 53 7.67 4.36 -0.25
N GLY A 54 6.50 4.11 0.33
CA GLY A 54 6.05 4.68 1.60
C GLY A 54 4.76 4.02 2.08
N VAL A 55 4.37 4.36 3.31
CA VAL A 55 3.15 3.84 3.95
C VAL A 55 2.27 4.96 4.49
N MET A 56 0.96 4.77 4.41
CA MET A 56 -0.06 5.64 5.00
C MET A 56 -0.93 4.82 5.95
N VAL A 57 -0.99 5.23 7.21
CA VAL A 57 -1.85 4.58 8.21
C VAL A 57 -3.22 5.24 8.19
N ALA A 58 -4.19 4.56 7.58
CA ALA A 58 -5.57 5.01 7.49
C ALA A 58 -6.33 4.58 8.76
N ARG A 59 -6.11 5.32 9.84
CA ARG A 59 -6.61 4.99 11.19
C ARG A 59 -8.13 4.80 11.28
N GLY A 60 -8.90 5.47 10.43
CA GLY A 60 -10.36 5.32 10.39
C GLY A 60 -10.77 3.93 9.93
N ASP A 61 -10.33 3.53 8.74
CA ASP A 61 -10.59 2.21 8.17
C ASP A 61 -9.95 1.10 9.00
N LEU A 62 -8.69 1.29 9.42
CA LEU A 62 -7.97 0.32 10.25
C LEU A 62 -8.65 0.14 11.61
N GLY A 63 -9.21 1.20 12.19
CA GLY A 63 -9.94 1.14 13.45
C GLY A 63 -11.20 0.27 13.34
N VAL A 64 -11.96 0.44 12.26
CA VAL A 64 -13.15 -0.39 11.97
C VAL A 64 -12.77 -1.87 11.82
N GLU A 65 -11.67 -2.17 11.15
CA GLU A 65 -11.20 -3.55 10.91
C GLU A 65 -10.60 -4.23 12.16
N THR A 66 -9.96 -3.47 13.05
CA THR A 66 -9.33 -4.01 14.26
C THR A 66 -10.26 -4.05 15.48
N GLY A 67 -11.49 -3.56 15.34
CA GLY A 67 -12.52 -3.62 16.39
C GLY A 67 -12.26 -2.68 17.58
N VAL A 68 -11.53 -1.59 17.36
CA VAL A 68 -11.29 -0.53 18.36
C VAL A 68 -12.41 0.51 18.41
#